data_AF-A0A538DK32-F1
#
_entry.id   AF-A0A538DK32-F1
#
_cell.length_a   1.000
_cell.length_b   1.000
_cell.length_c   1.000
_cell.angle_alpha   90.00
_cell.angle_beta   90.00
_cell.angle_gamma   90.00
#
_symmetry.space_group_name_H-M   'P 1'
#
loop_
_entity.id
_entity.type
_entity.pdbx_description
1 polymer ?
#
loop_
_entity_poly.entity_id
_entity_poly.type
_entity_poly.pdbx_seq_one_letter_code
_entity_poly.pdbx_strand_id
1 'polypeptide(L)'
;PVAGLARHGIYSGSEVYLVLPVLLAPPREHATTIVGPGDVGFLTVEKGSGYGIEEDYSEICWFYDLDATPSMPEGPIAVNVFARLYDADTFFAVCRRMRLEGAKRLEIARA
;
A
#
# COMPACT_ATOMS: atom_id res chain seq x y z
N PRO A 1 -5.36 -7.88 -15.31
CA PRO A 1 -5.87 -6.81 -14.42
C PRO A 1 -6.06 -7.40 -13.03
N VAL A 2 -5.90 -6.60 -11.98
CA VAL A 2 -6.19 -6.98 -10.58
C VAL A 2 -7.15 -5.94 -10.02
N ALA A 3 -8.21 -6.38 -9.35
CA ALA A 3 -9.18 -5.48 -8.76
C ALA A 3 -9.62 -5.95 -7.37
N GLY A 4 -10.01 -5.01 -6.52
CA GLY A 4 -10.53 -5.32 -5.20
C GLY A 4 -10.93 -4.07 -4.43
N LEU A 5 -11.13 -4.23 -3.12
CA LEU A 5 -11.41 -3.12 -2.22
C LEU A 5 -10.11 -2.63 -1.60
N ALA A 6 -9.65 -1.46 -2.04
CA ALA A 6 -8.54 -0.78 -1.43
C ALA A 6 -8.97 -0.12 -0.11
N ARG A 7 -8.07 -0.06 0.87
CA ARG A 7 -8.32 0.46 2.22
C ARG A 7 -7.28 1.50 2.59
N HIS A 8 -7.64 2.39 3.51
CA HIS A 8 -6.70 3.36 4.07
C HIS A 8 -5.84 2.68 5.14
N GLY A 9 -4.53 2.94 5.12
CA GLY A 9 -3.56 2.40 6.09
C GLY A 9 -3.75 3.02 7.47
N ILE A 10 -3.76 2.19 8.52
CA ILE A 10 -4.00 2.66 9.89
C ILE A 10 -2.75 3.32 10.48
N TYR A 11 -1.59 2.74 10.22
CA TYR A 11 -0.32 3.12 10.87
C TYR A 11 0.60 3.95 9.97
N SER A 12 0.41 3.88 8.65
CA SER A 12 1.37 4.42 7.68
C SER A 12 1.15 5.88 7.29
N GLY A 13 0.19 6.59 7.88
CA GLY A 13 -0.16 7.95 7.47
C GLY A 13 -0.93 7.98 6.14
N SER A 14 -0.44 8.76 5.17
CA SER A 14 -1.08 8.89 3.84
C SER A 14 -0.80 7.71 2.90
N GLU A 15 -1.36 6.56 3.25
CA GLU A 15 -1.28 5.31 2.50
C GLU A 15 -2.68 4.76 2.18
N VAL A 16 -2.84 4.23 0.98
CA VAL A 16 -3.92 3.29 0.63
C VAL A 16 -3.29 2.00 0.15
N TYR A 17 -3.85 0.84 0.50
CA TYR A 17 -3.33 -0.46 0.08
C TYR A 17 -4.44 -1.35 -0.51
N LEU A 18 -4.03 -2.30 -1.34
CA LEU A 18 -4.85 -3.37 -1.88
C LEU A 18 -4.14 -4.70 -1.65
N VAL A 19 -4.77 -5.56 -0.84
CA VAL A 19 -4.35 -6.97 -0.72
C VAL A 19 -4.64 -7.70 -2.03
N LEU A 20 -3.64 -8.40 -2.54
CA LEU A 20 -3.72 -9.15 -3.78
C LEU A 20 -4.42 -10.49 -3.59
N PRO A 21 -5.16 -10.98 -4.59
CA PRO A 21 -5.86 -12.28 -4.51
C PRO A 21 -4.92 -13.48 -4.60
N VAL A 22 -3.63 -13.25 -4.86
CA VAL A 22 -2.58 -14.27 -4.97
C VAL A 22 -1.40 -13.78 -4.16
N LEU A 23 -0.81 -14.68 -3.37
CA LEU A 23 0.44 -14.43 -2.66
C LEU A 23 1.59 -14.32 -3.65
N LEU A 24 2.21 -13.15 -3.70
CA LEU A 24 3.43 -12.89 -4.45
C LEU A 24 4.56 -12.58 -3.45
N ALA A 25 5.75 -13.10 -3.72
CA ALA A 25 6.94 -12.91 -2.88
C ALA A 25 8.18 -12.62 -3.76
N PRO A 26 8.20 -11.48 -4.49
CA PRO A 26 9.40 -11.05 -5.19
C PRO A 26 10.54 -10.79 -4.19
N PRO A 27 11.80 -10.92 -4.62
CA PRO A 27 12.93 -10.56 -3.77
C PRO A 27 12.86 -9.09 -3.37
N ARG A 28 13.55 -8.75 -2.28
CA ARG A 28 13.67 -7.37 -1.81
C ARG A 28 14.43 -6.53 -2.85
N GLU A 29 13.79 -5.48 -3.35
CA GLU A 29 14.32 -4.59 -4.38
C GLU A 29 13.83 -3.16 -4.13
N HIS A 30 14.75 -2.18 -4.14
CA HIS A 30 14.46 -0.76 -3.82
C HIS A 30 13.63 -0.56 -2.54
N ALA A 31 13.92 -1.38 -1.53
CA ALA A 31 13.10 -1.45 -0.34
C ALA A 31 13.48 -0.40 0.70
N THR A 32 12.50 0.42 1.07
CA THR A 32 12.69 1.62 1.89
C THR A 32 11.50 1.85 2.82
N THR A 33 11.73 2.55 3.93
CA THR A 33 10.69 3.12 4.81
C THR A 33 10.44 4.60 4.49
N ILE A 34 11.29 5.21 3.66
CA ILE A 34 11.20 6.60 3.24
C ILE A 34 10.51 6.62 1.88
N VAL A 35 9.27 7.08 1.88
CA VAL A 35 8.39 7.17 0.69
C VAL A 35 7.95 8.61 0.48
N GLY A 36 7.52 8.93 -0.74
CA GLY A 36 6.94 10.22 -1.08
C GLY A 36 5.63 10.10 -1.88
N PRO A 37 4.95 11.23 -2.12
CA PRO A 37 3.75 11.27 -2.92
C PRO A 37 3.97 10.64 -4.30
N GLY A 38 3.08 9.71 -4.66
CA GLY A 38 3.12 8.97 -5.90
C GLY A 38 3.89 7.66 -5.85
N ASP A 39 4.68 7.40 -4.81
CA ASP A 39 5.37 6.10 -4.69
C ASP A 39 4.36 4.95 -4.58
N VAL A 40 4.66 3.88 -5.31
CA VAL A 40 3.89 2.64 -5.30
C VAL A 40 4.77 1.53 -4.72
N GLY A 41 4.37 1.04 -3.56
CA GLY A 41 5.06 0.01 -2.80
C GLY A 41 4.45 -1.36 -3.02
N PHE A 42 5.28 -2.39 -2.80
CA PHE A 42 4.86 -3.78 -2.71
C PHE A 42 5.40 -4.37 -1.41
N LEU A 43 4.56 -5.13 -0.71
CA LEU A 43 4.92 -5.83 0.52
C LEU A 43 4.37 -7.26 0.52
N THR A 44 5.19 -8.20 0.98
CA THR A 44 4.74 -9.55 1.39
C THR A 44 4.76 -9.60 2.90
N VAL A 45 3.66 -10.04 3.49
CA VAL A 45 3.49 -10.19 4.94
C VAL A 45 3.31 -11.66 5.25
N GLU A 46 4.11 -12.14 6.20
CA GLU A 46 4.10 -13.54 6.61
C GLU A 46 3.15 -13.74 7.79
N LYS A 47 2.47 -14.88 7.83
CA LYS A 47 1.62 -15.30 8.93
C LYS A 47 2.38 -15.23 10.25
N GLY A 48 1.79 -14.53 11.21
CA GLY A 48 2.37 -14.35 12.54
C GLY A 48 3.55 -13.38 12.60
N SER A 49 3.86 -12.63 11.53
CA SER A 49 4.91 -11.61 11.54
C SER A 49 4.54 -10.37 12.37
N GLY A 50 3.28 -10.23 12.76
CA GLY A 50 2.78 -9.10 13.53
C GLY A 50 1.39 -9.34 14.11
N TYR A 51 0.92 -8.41 14.94
CA TYR A 51 -0.39 -8.48 15.57
C TYR A 51 -1.53 -8.53 14.55
N GLY A 52 -2.37 -9.57 14.63
CA GLY A 52 -3.55 -9.74 13.77
C GLY A 52 -3.28 -10.33 12.38
N ILE A 53 -2.04 -10.75 12.09
CA ILE A 53 -1.70 -11.40 10.81
C ILE A 53 -1.93 -12.92 10.91
N GLU A 54 -3.08 -13.38 10.45
CA GLU A 54 -3.51 -14.78 10.53
C GLU A 54 -3.13 -15.63 9.29
N GLU A 55 -2.81 -14.99 8.18
CA GLU A 55 -2.46 -15.61 6.90
C GLU A 55 -1.35 -14.84 6.18
N ASP A 56 -0.62 -15.54 5.30
CA ASP A 56 0.33 -14.90 4.39
C ASP A 56 -0.44 -14.10 3.36
N TYR A 57 -0.01 -12.87 3.09
CA TYR A 57 -0.58 -12.07 2.02
C TYR A 57 0.46 -11.18 1.36
N SER A 58 0.10 -10.66 0.20
CA SER A 58 0.88 -9.61 -0.44
C SER A 58 -0.02 -8.46 -0.82
N GLU A 59 0.51 -7.25 -0.79
CA GLU A 59 -0.23 -6.03 -1.06
C GLU A 59 0.55 -5.06 -1.92
N ILE A 60 -0.20 -4.19 -2.59
CA ILE A 60 0.32 -2.99 -3.24
C ILE A 60 -0.17 -1.78 -2.45
N CYS A 61 0.76 -0.87 -2.16
CA CYS A 61 0.51 0.36 -1.42
C CYS A 61 0.71 1.58 -2.31
N TRP A 62 -0.09 2.61 -2.13
CA TRP A 62 0.03 3.92 -2.77
C TRP A 62 0.17 5.00 -1.70
N PHE A 63 1.28 5.73 -1.78
CA PHE A 63 1.56 6.85 -0.88
C PHE A 63 1.17 8.15 -1.57
N TYR A 64 0.35 8.98 -0.91
CA TYR A 64 -0.31 10.13 -1.55
C TYR A 64 -0.04 11.48 -0.89
N ASP A 65 0.78 11.51 0.16
CA ASP A 65 1.20 12.72 0.85
C ASP A 65 2.56 12.54 1.56
N LEU A 66 3.12 13.63 2.09
CA LEU A 66 4.47 13.67 2.68
C LEU A 66 4.56 13.07 4.08
N ASP A 67 3.43 12.86 4.76
CA ASP A 67 3.37 12.29 6.12
C ASP A 67 3.39 10.76 6.13
N ALA A 68 3.51 10.13 4.96
CA ALA A 68 3.50 8.68 4.86
C ALA A 68 4.82 8.05 5.34
N THR A 69 4.72 6.98 6.13
CA THR A 69 5.84 6.10 6.49
C THR A 69 5.28 4.68 6.61
N PRO A 70 5.60 3.75 5.69
CA PRO A 70 5.02 2.41 5.71
C PRO A 70 5.31 1.75 7.06
N SER A 71 4.26 1.38 7.78
CA SER A 71 4.36 0.96 9.18
C SER A 71 3.33 -0.11 9.54
N MET A 72 3.73 -0.97 10.46
CA MET A 72 2.88 -1.93 11.17
C MET A 72 2.78 -1.52 12.64
N PRO A 73 1.93 -2.17 13.47
CA PRO A 73 1.88 -1.88 14.91
C PRO A 73 3.26 -1.91 15.60
N GLU A 74 4.18 -2.73 15.09
CA GLU A 74 5.53 -2.93 15.62
C GLU A 74 6.53 -1.86 15.18
N GLY A 75 6.17 -1.00 14.21
CA GLY A 75 7.00 0.10 13.72
C GLY A 75 7.15 0.13 12.19
N PRO A 76 8.08 0.98 11.68
CA PRO A 76 8.31 1.12 10.25
C PRO A 76 8.73 -0.18 9.57
N ILE A 77 8.14 -0.47 8.42
CA ILE A 77 8.44 -1.64 7.59
C ILE A 77 8.87 -1.18 6.19
N ALA A 78 9.90 -1.82 5.65
CA ALA A 78 10.38 -1.46 4.32
C ALA A 78 9.51 -2.13 3.24
N VAL A 79 9.04 -1.34 2.27
CA VAL A 79 8.29 -1.81 1.10
C VAL A 79 9.15 -1.70 -0.16
N ASN A 80 9.00 -2.62 -1.10
CA ASN A 80 9.64 -2.56 -2.41
C ASN A 80 8.97 -1.45 -3.24
N VAL A 81 9.63 -0.32 -3.47
CA VAL A 81 9.09 0.73 -4.35
C VAL A 81 9.39 0.37 -5.80
N PHE A 82 8.33 0.07 -6.57
CA PHE A 82 8.47 -0.45 -7.95
C PHE A 82 7.91 0.48 -9.03
N ALA A 83 7.12 1.48 -8.66
CA ALA A 83 6.58 2.46 -9.58
C ALA A 83 6.35 3.81 -8.90
N ARG A 84 6.15 4.86 -9.71
CA ARG A 84 5.74 6.18 -9.27
C ARG A 84 4.63 6.71 -10.17
N LEU A 85 3.56 7.21 -9.55
CA LEU A 85 2.50 7.94 -10.23
C LEU A 85 2.89 9.39 -10.44
N TYR A 86 2.55 9.92 -11.61
CA TYR A 86 2.68 11.33 -11.99
C TYR A 86 1.28 11.88 -12.31
N ASP A 87 1.06 13.18 -12.09
CA ASP A 87 -0.22 13.87 -12.37
C ASP A 87 -1.46 13.18 -11.77
N ALA A 88 -1.31 12.64 -10.55
CA ALA A 88 -2.29 11.76 -9.90
C ALA A 88 -3.20 12.47 -8.88
N ASP A 89 -3.38 13.78 -8.96
CA ASP A 89 -4.13 14.58 -7.98
C ASP A 89 -5.56 14.07 -7.75
N THR A 90 -6.23 13.64 -8.82
CA THR A 90 -7.58 13.08 -8.73
C THR A 90 -7.60 11.79 -7.92
N PHE A 91 -6.60 10.93 -8.12
CA PHE A 91 -6.45 9.70 -7.36
C PHE A 91 -6.14 10.01 -5.88
N PHE A 92 -5.20 10.93 -5.61
CA PHE A 92 -4.86 11.34 -4.25
C PHE A 92 -6.05 11.96 -3.50
N ALA A 93 -6.91 12.72 -4.19
CA ALA A 93 -8.15 13.23 -3.62
C ALA A 93 -9.12 12.11 -3.21
N VAL A 94 -9.20 11.01 -3.98
CA VAL A 94 -9.97 9.83 -3.59
C VAL A 94 -9.36 9.20 -2.34
N CYS A 95 -8.04 8.97 -2.31
CA CYS A 95 -7.35 8.38 -1.17
C CYS A 95 -7.58 9.15 0.13
N ARG A 96 -7.50 10.49 0.10
CA ARG A 96 -7.79 11.35 1.26
C ARG A 96 -9.19 11.13 1.84
N ARG A 97 -10.20 10.93 0.98
CA ARG A 97 -11.57 10.67 1.42
C ARG A 97 -11.77 9.28 2.01
N MET A 98 -10.95 8.29 1.65
CA MET A 98 -11.06 6.91 2.14
C MET A 98 -10.92 6.80 3.66
N ARG A 99 -10.20 7.73 4.29
CA ARG A 99 -10.09 7.80 5.75
C ARG A 99 -11.44 7.99 6.44
N LEU A 100 -12.36 8.72 5.81
CA LEU A 100 -13.68 9.03 6.35
C LEU A 100 -14.79 8.16 5.73
N GLU A 101 -14.67 7.88 4.43
CA GLU A 101 -15.70 7.19 3.66
C GLU A 101 -15.48 5.66 3.58
N GLY A 102 -14.35 5.17 4.07
CA GLY A 102 -13.97 3.76 4.01
C GLY A 102 -13.46 3.30 2.64
N ALA A 103 -13.46 1.99 2.45
CA ALA A 103 -12.86 1.30 1.32
C ALA A 103 -13.47 1.72 -0.04
N LYS A 104 -12.65 1.71 -1.10
CA LYS A 104 -13.08 2.00 -2.47
C LYS A 104 -12.65 0.87 -3.41
N ARG A 105 -13.45 0.63 -4.44
CA ARG A 105 -13.07 -0.30 -5.50
C ARG A 105 -11.89 0.30 -6.29
N LEU A 106 -10.83 -0.48 -6.42
CA LEU A 106 -9.63 -0.13 -7.19
C LEU A 106 -9.36 -1.23 -8.21
N GLU A 107 -8.94 -0.85 -9.41
CA GLU A 107 -8.49 -1.76 -10.47
C GLU A 107 -7.15 -1.30 -11.02
N ILE A 108 -6.24 -2.27 -11.18
CA ILE A 108 -4.92 -2.12 -11.79
C ILE A 108 -4.94 -2.86 -13.12
N ALA A 109 -4.71 -2.15 -14.20
CA ALA A 109 -4.63 -2.71 -15.54
C ALA A 109 -3.32 -2.28 -16.21
N ARG A 110 -2.91 -3.01 -17.25
CA ARG A 110 -1.85 -2.56 -18.15
C ARG A 110 -2.38 -1.37 -18.96
N ALA A 111 -1.54 -0.37 -19.19
CA ALA A 111 -1.84 0.78 -20.05
C ALA A 111 -2.03 0.36 -21.50
#